data_AF-A0A8X6HZ34-F1
#
_entry.id   AF-A0A8X6HZ34-F1
#
_cell.length_a   1.000
_cell.length_b   1.000
_cell.length_c   1.000
_cell.angle_alpha   90.00
_cell.angle_beta   90.00
_cell.angle_gamma   90.00
#
_symmetry.space_group_name_H-M   'P 1'
#
loop_
_entity.id
_entity.type
_entity.pdbx_description
1 polymer ?
#
loop_
_entity_poly.entity_id
_entity_poly.type
_entity_poly.pdbx_seq_one_letter_code
_entity_poly.pdbx_strand_id
1 'polypeptide(L)'
;MFDLLDDTNSSKCYQDLKYVFQNLLNQSWANEMLDSFGKLESGILQGNLKWLGNYDQCLKVYAPPDEKTGAGDFHGKYCLLQIPIKDANRTLEISTGICLPDSCNSSISVYDVLKKVKIVSKYHLINSIDENVNSFLGVTCHRMYF
;
A
#
# COMPACT_ATOMS: atom_id res chain seq x y z
N MET A 1 5.94 -12.51 -29.67
CA MET A 1 6.24 -11.07 -29.53
C MET A 1 5.05 -10.45 -28.82
N PHE A 2 5.16 -10.33 -27.49
CA PHE A 2 4.19 -9.63 -26.64
C PHE A 2 5.00 -8.51 -25.99
N ASP A 3 5.13 -7.41 -26.70
CA ASP A 3 5.74 -6.18 -26.19
C ASP A 3 4.66 -5.41 -25.42
N LEU A 4 4.72 -5.44 -24.10
CA LEU A 4 3.95 -4.54 -23.25
C LEU A 4 4.77 -4.13 -22.03
N LEU A 5 5.46 -3.00 -22.22
CA LEU A 5 5.57 -1.83 -21.34
C LEU A 5 7.02 -1.39 -21.16
N ASP A 6 7.30 -0.30 -21.89
CA ASP A 6 8.48 0.55 -21.95
C ASP A 6 9.17 0.76 -20.58
N ASP A 7 10.34 0.12 -20.42
CA ASP A 7 11.19 0.06 -19.23
C ASP A 7 12.28 1.16 -19.26
N THR A 8 11.92 2.44 -19.22
CA THR A 8 12.93 3.52 -19.14
C THR A 8 12.69 4.59 -18.08
N ASN A 9 11.66 4.48 -17.23
CA ASN A 9 11.45 5.44 -16.13
C ASN A 9 10.66 4.89 -14.92
N SER A 10 10.70 3.57 -14.66
CA SER A 10 10.00 3.02 -13.48
C SER A 10 10.78 3.37 -12.21
N SER A 11 10.15 4.08 -11.27
CA SER A 11 10.79 4.48 -10.02
C SER A 11 11.27 3.27 -9.21
N LYS A 12 12.36 3.42 -8.43
CA LYS A 12 12.85 2.37 -7.53
C LYS A 12 11.74 1.80 -6.64
N CYS A 13 10.85 2.68 -6.16
CA CYS A 13 9.63 2.31 -5.44
C CYS A 13 8.74 1.31 -6.20
N TYR A 14 8.49 1.53 -7.48
CA TYR A 14 7.68 0.61 -8.29
C TYR A 14 8.37 -0.75 -8.47
N GLN A 15 9.69 -0.75 -8.68
CA GLN A 15 10.47 -1.98 -8.81
C GLN A 15 10.44 -2.79 -7.51
N ASP A 16 10.60 -2.12 -6.36
CA ASP A 16 10.53 -2.75 -5.05
C ASP A 16 9.13 -3.27 -4.72
N LEU A 17 8.08 -2.51 -5.05
CA LEU A 17 6.71 -2.99 -4.91
C LEU A 17 6.47 -4.25 -5.76
N LYS A 18 6.93 -4.26 -7.02
CA LYS A 18 6.86 -5.46 -7.88
C LYS A 18 7.60 -6.63 -7.25
N TYR A 19 8.77 -6.37 -6.67
CA TYR A 19 9.59 -7.38 -5.99
C TYR A 19 8.89 -7.98 -4.77
N VAL A 20 8.20 -7.17 -3.95
CA VAL A 20 7.33 -7.66 -2.86
C VAL A 20 6.29 -8.63 -3.41
N PHE A 21 5.52 -8.21 -4.43
CA PHE A 21 4.43 -9.02 -4.98
C PHE A 21 4.91 -10.36 -5.58
N GLN A 22 6.06 -10.37 -6.24
CA GLN A 22 6.64 -11.59 -6.81
C GLN A 22 7.09 -12.59 -5.74
N ASN A 23 7.37 -12.11 -4.52
CA ASN A 23 7.91 -12.92 -3.43
C ASN A 23 6.90 -13.30 -2.34
N LEU A 24 5.64 -12.85 -2.44
CA LEU A 24 4.58 -13.16 -1.46
C LEU A 24 4.43 -14.65 -1.15
N LEU A 25 4.58 -15.55 -2.13
CA LEU A 25 4.40 -16.99 -1.89
C LEU A 25 5.66 -17.69 -1.39
N ASN A 26 6.83 -17.07 -1.53
CA ASN A 26 8.12 -17.75 -1.38
C ASN A 26 9.01 -17.17 -0.27
N GLN A 27 8.71 -15.95 0.21
CA GLN A 27 9.55 -15.24 1.17
C GLN A 27 8.74 -14.80 2.39
N SER A 28 9.27 -15.05 3.60
CA SER A 28 8.63 -14.65 4.85
C SER A 28 8.54 -13.14 4.99
N TRP A 29 9.60 -12.40 4.65
CA TRP A 29 9.64 -10.93 4.74
C TRP A 29 8.53 -10.27 3.89
N ALA A 30 8.20 -10.84 2.74
CA ALA A 30 7.15 -10.32 1.87
C ALA A 30 5.75 -10.55 2.49
N ASN A 31 5.55 -11.70 3.12
CA ASN A 31 4.34 -11.99 3.88
C ASN A 31 4.22 -11.13 5.14
N GLU A 32 5.30 -10.95 5.88
CA GLU A 32 5.35 -10.08 7.06
C GLU A 32 5.01 -8.63 6.69
N MET A 33 5.49 -8.17 5.53
CA MET A 33 5.15 -6.87 4.98
C MET A 33 3.64 -6.76 4.72
N LEU A 34 3.03 -7.72 4.04
CA LEU A 34 1.58 -7.70 3.78
C LEU A 34 0.75 -7.87 5.06
N ASP A 35 1.18 -8.74 5.96
CA ASP A 35 0.47 -9.04 7.22
C ASP A 35 0.49 -7.85 8.20
N SER A 36 1.48 -6.96 8.07
CA SER A 36 1.55 -5.72 8.84
C SER A 36 0.49 -4.68 8.46
N PHE A 37 -0.23 -4.86 7.35
CA PHE A 37 -1.24 -3.90 6.90
C PHE A 37 -2.46 -3.89 7.84
N GLY A 38 -3.12 -2.73 7.89
CA GLY A 38 -4.43 -2.56 8.51
C GLY A 38 -5.49 -3.38 7.79
N LYS A 39 -6.07 -4.33 8.51
CA LYS A 39 -7.15 -5.19 8.01
C LYS A 39 -8.48 -4.49 8.27
N LEU A 40 -9.22 -4.18 7.21
CA LEU A 40 -10.54 -3.56 7.31
C LEU A 40 -11.50 -4.51 8.03
N GLU A 41 -12.02 -4.07 9.16
CA GLU A 41 -13.03 -4.76 9.95
C GLU A 41 -14.41 -4.14 9.73
N SER A 42 -15.45 -4.85 10.16
CA SER A 42 -16.82 -4.29 10.18
C SER A 42 -16.92 -3.14 11.19
N GLY A 43 -18.00 -2.36 11.09
CA GLY A 43 -18.27 -1.30 12.08
C GLY A 43 -18.04 0.13 11.58
N ILE A 44 -17.84 0.35 10.27
CA ILE A 44 -17.56 1.68 9.69
C ILE A 44 -18.64 2.69 10.08
N LEU A 45 -19.91 2.33 9.92
CA LEU A 45 -21.06 3.16 10.27
C LEU A 45 -21.24 3.34 11.79
N GLN A 46 -20.53 2.53 12.58
CA GLN A 46 -20.48 2.55 14.03
C GLN A 46 -19.22 3.27 14.54
N GLY A 47 -18.41 3.87 13.67
CA GLY A 47 -17.22 4.64 14.03
C GLY A 47 -15.90 3.87 14.00
N ASN A 48 -15.89 2.62 13.52
CA ASN A 48 -14.64 1.91 13.26
C ASN A 48 -14.00 2.46 11.97
N LEU A 49 -13.23 3.53 12.10
CA LEU A 49 -12.65 4.27 10.97
C LEU A 49 -11.13 4.12 10.85
N LYS A 50 -10.48 3.41 11.80
CA LYS A 50 -9.02 3.32 11.88
C LYS A 50 -8.57 1.87 11.99
N TRP A 51 -7.80 1.41 11.00
CA TRP A 51 -7.17 0.10 11.00
C TRP A 51 -5.67 0.26 10.86
N LEU A 52 -4.96 0.40 11.98
CA LEU A 52 -3.56 0.84 11.95
C LEU A 52 -2.57 -0.26 11.53
N GLY A 53 -2.97 -1.54 11.56
CA GLY A 53 -2.05 -2.65 11.30
C GLY A 53 -0.96 -2.76 12.37
N ASN A 54 0.14 -3.41 12.03
CA ASN A 54 1.26 -3.65 12.94
C ASN A 54 2.48 -2.79 12.54
N TYR A 55 2.63 -1.65 13.22
CA TYR A 55 3.72 -0.70 13.00
C TYR A 55 5.11 -1.34 13.12
N ASP A 56 5.36 -2.05 14.23
CA ASP A 56 6.67 -2.62 14.54
C ASP A 56 7.04 -3.74 13.57
N GLN A 57 6.06 -4.54 13.14
CA GLN A 57 6.29 -5.59 12.15
C GLN A 57 6.67 -4.98 10.80
N CYS A 58 6.00 -3.90 10.36
CA CYS A 58 6.38 -3.21 9.14
C CYS A 58 7.84 -2.73 9.18
N LEU A 59 8.26 -2.09 10.28
CA LEU A 59 9.63 -1.57 10.41
C LEU A 59 10.72 -2.66 10.46
N LYS A 60 10.37 -3.87 10.90
CA LYS A 60 11.30 -5.01 10.96
C LYS A 60 11.49 -5.69 9.61
N VAL A 61 10.63 -5.41 8.63
CA VAL A 61 10.77 -5.95 7.27
C VAL A 61 12.07 -5.46 6.66
N TYR A 62 12.84 -6.42 6.15
CA TYR A 62 13.98 -6.18 5.27
C TYR A 62 13.88 -7.10 4.07
N ALA A 63 13.92 -6.53 2.88
CA ALA A 63 13.92 -7.27 1.62
C ALA A 63 15.35 -7.30 1.06
N PRO A 64 15.95 -8.49 0.89
CA PRO A 64 17.32 -8.59 0.35
C PRO A 64 17.38 -8.13 -1.11
N PRO A 65 18.56 -7.70 -1.60
CA PRO A 65 18.75 -7.32 -3.00
C PRO A 65 18.48 -8.48 -3.96
N ASP A 66 17.83 -8.18 -5.08
CA ASP A 66 17.83 -9.02 -6.28
C ASP A 66 18.87 -8.51 -7.26
N GLU A 67 20.00 -9.23 -7.32
CA GLU A 67 21.15 -8.92 -8.18
C GLU A 67 20.80 -8.82 -9.67
N LYS A 68 19.69 -9.43 -10.12
CA LYS A 68 19.29 -9.44 -11.53
C LYS A 68 18.43 -8.26 -11.92
N THR A 69 17.66 -7.72 -10.98
CA THR A 69 16.64 -6.70 -11.26
C THR A 69 16.97 -5.34 -10.64
N GLY A 70 17.91 -5.28 -9.70
CA GLY A 70 18.20 -4.06 -8.94
C GLY A 70 17.09 -3.67 -7.94
N ALA A 71 16.07 -4.52 -7.79
CA ALA A 71 15.03 -4.38 -6.77
C ALA A 71 15.49 -5.00 -5.44
N GLY A 72 14.76 -4.70 -4.36
CA GLY A 72 15.16 -5.12 -3.01
C GLY A 72 16.16 -4.16 -2.38
N ASP A 73 16.89 -4.64 -1.38
CA ASP A 73 17.75 -3.81 -0.52
C ASP A 73 16.99 -2.61 0.07
N PHE A 74 15.86 -2.91 0.70
CA PHE A 74 14.99 -1.90 1.30
C PHE A 74 14.46 -2.37 2.65
N HIS A 75 14.10 -1.41 3.50
CA HIS A 75 13.33 -1.64 4.72
C HIS A 75 11.86 -1.28 4.54
N GLY A 76 11.01 -1.91 5.35
CA GLY A 76 9.60 -1.51 5.46
C GLY A 76 9.46 -0.10 6.05
N LYS A 77 8.62 0.70 5.41
CA LYS A 77 8.25 2.06 5.79
C LYS A 77 6.76 2.10 6.05
N TYR A 78 6.40 2.39 7.30
CA TYR A 78 5.01 2.49 7.70
C TYR A 78 4.38 3.80 7.18
N CYS A 79 3.21 3.67 6.57
CA CYS A 79 2.44 4.81 6.09
C CYS A 79 0.97 4.66 6.44
N LEU A 80 0.28 5.79 6.57
CA LEU A 80 -1.17 5.85 6.71
C LEU A 80 -1.78 6.21 5.36
N LEU A 81 -2.70 5.38 4.91
CA LEU A 81 -3.59 5.64 3.79
C LEU A 81 -4.89 6.25 4.33
N GLN A 82 -5.18 7.47 3.92
CA GLN A 82 -6.38 8.22 4.30
C GLN A 82 -7.37 8.25 3.14
N ILE A 83 -8.60 7.80 3.42
CA ILE A 83 -9.68 7.67 2.45
C ILE A 83 -10.88 8.49 2.93
N PRO A 84 -11.14 9.66 2.35
CA PRO A 84 -12.35 10.42 2.67
C PRO A 84 -13.55 9.78 1.95
N ILE A 85 -14.54 9.34 2.72
CA ILE A 85 -15.85 8.90 2.23
C ILE A 85 -16.85 10.03 2.45
N LYS A 86 -17.41 10.53 1.35
CA LYS A 86 -18.51 11.51 1.38
C LYS A 86 -19.83 10.76 1.40
N ASP A 87 -20.61 11.01 2.44
CA ASP A 87 -22.05 10.71 2.51
C ASP A 87 -22.82 12.03 2.45
N ALA A 88 -24.11 11.99 2.10
CA ALA A 88 -24.93 13.13 1.70
C ALA A 88 -24.83 14.38 2.60
N ASN A 89 -24.49 14.22 3.90
CA ASN A 89 -24.29 15.31 4.85
C ASN A 89 -23.02 15.19 5.74
N ARG A 90 -22.13 14.22 5.50
CA ARG A 90 -20.95 13.97 6.35
C ARG A 90 -19.76 13.50 5.53
N THR A 91 -18.55 13.85 5.95
CA THR A 91 -17.32 13.23 5.45
C THR A 91 -16.73 12.38 6.56
N LEU A 92 -16.62 11.08 6.31
CA LEU A 92 -15.93 10.15 7.18
C LEU A 92 -14.51 9.95 6.64
N GLU A 93 -13.50 10.08 7.48
CA GLU A 93 -12.12 9.80 7.09
C GLU A 93 -11.72 8.43 7.61
N ILE A 94 -11.56 7.49 6.68
CA ILE A 94 -10.98 6.18 6.96
C ILE A 94 -9.46 6.31 6.95
N SER A 95 -8.79 5.70 7.93
CA SER A 95 -7.34 5.58 7.96
C SER A 95 -6.95 4.10 8.05
N THR A 96 -6.08 3.64 7.15
CA THR A 96 -5.50 2.30 7.22
C THR A 96 -3.97 2.36 7.18
N GLY A 97 -3.31 1.59 8.04
CA GLY A 97 -1.85 1.43 8.01
C GLY A 97 -1.44 0.53 6.86
N ILE A 98 -0.43 0.96 6.09
CA ILE A 98 0.17 0.18 5.01
C ILE A 98 1.68 0.15 5.19
N CYS A 99 2.31 -0.92 4.72
CA CYS A 99 3.76 -1.04 4.72
C CYS A 99 4.28 -0.96 3.29
N LEU A 100 5.16 0.00 3.03
CA LEU A 100 5.73 0.29 1.72
C LEU A 100 7.26 0.16 1.77
N PRO A 101 7.95 -0.10 0.65
CA PRO A 101 9.40 0.01 0.60
C PRO A 101 9.86 1.43 0.99
N ASP A 102 10.97 1.57 1.70
CA ASP A 102 11.54 2.87 2.05
C ASP A 102 12.03 3.68 0.83
N SER A 103 12.23 3.03 -0.32
CA SER A 103 12.44 3.66 -1.61
C SER A 103 11.24 4.49 -2.12
N CYS A 104 10.09 4.34 -1.48
CA CYS A 104 8.88 5.12 -1.74
C CYS A 104 8.88 6.43 -0.94
N ASN A 105 9.47 7.48 -1.53
CA ASN A 105 9.70 8.78 -0.88
C ASN A 105 8.81 9.94 -1.37
N SER A 106 8.38 9.94 -2.62
CA SER A 106 7.36 10.86 -3.14
C SER A 106 5.97 10.25 -2.96
N SER A 107 4.94 11.09 -2.84
CA SER A 107 3.52 10.70 -2.75
C SER A 107 3.22 9.54 -3.69
N ILE A 108 3.17 8.33 -3.14
CA ILE A 108 2.70 7.17 -3.89
C ILE A 108 1.28 7.48 -4.30
N SER A 109 1.00 7.41 -5.60
CA SER A 109 -0.39 7.39 -6.02
C SER A 109 -1.00 6.10 -5.52
N VAL A 110 -2.09 6.20 -4.79
CA VAL A 110 -2.85 5.04 -4.33
C VAL A 110 -3.28 4.16 -5.50
N TYR A 111 -3.34 4.72 -6.71
CA TYR A 111 -3.48 3.99 -7.97
C TYR A 111 -2.38 2.94 -8.21
N ASP A 112 -1.12 3.24 -7.89
CA ASP A 112 0.01 2.31 -8.07
C ASP A 112 -0.05 1.13 -7.10
N VAL A 113 -0.58 1.37 -5.88
CA VAL A 113 -0.83 0.33 -4.87
C VAL A 113 -2.08 -0.49 -5.22
N LEU A 114 -3.18 0.16 -5.61
CA LEU A 114 -4.48 -0.48 -5.81
C LEU A 114 -4.61 -1.22 -7.15
N LYS A 115 -3.99 -0.75 -8.24
CA LYS A 115 -4.16 -1.35 -9.59
C LYS A 115 -3.63 -2.79 -9.69
N LYS A 116 -2.73 -3.21 -8.79
CA LYS A 116 -2.15 -4.57 -8.79
C LYS A 116 -2.64 -5.47 -7.66
N VAL A 117 -3.29 -4.91 -6.65
CA VAL A 117 -3.94 -5.69 -5.59
C VAL A 117 -5.33 -6.13 -6.10
N LYS A 118 -5.35 -7.22 -6.89
CA LYS A 118 -6.57 -7.94 -7.30
C LYS A 118 -7.43 -8.43 -6.12
N ILE A 119 -6.95 -8.29 -4.88
CA ILE A 119 -7.66 -8.68 -3.66
C ILE A 119 -8.88 -7.77 -3.43
N VAL A 120 -8.81 -6.49 -3.81
CA VAL A 120 -9.88 -5.54 -3.49
C VAL A 120 -10.97 -5.45 -4.58
N SER A 121 -10.68 -5.88 -5.81
CA SER A 121 -11.72 -5.98 -6.87
C SER A 121 -12.80 -7.01 -6.52
N LYS A 122 -12.50 -7.96 -5.63
CA LYS A 122 -13.43 -9.01 -5.20
C LYS A 122 -14.49 -8.50 -4.21
N TYR A 123 -14.22 -7.39 -3.52
CA TYR A 123 -15.13 -6.84 -2.51
C TYR A 123 -16.08 -5.77 -3.01
N HIS A 124 -16.05 -5.40 -4.30
CA HIS A 124 -16.95 -4.39 -4.90
C HIS A 124 -16.88 -2.96 -4.29
N LEU A 125 -16.14 -2.77 -3.19
CA LEU A 125 -15.96 -1.50 -2.47
C LEU A 125 -15.14 -0.47 -3.27
N ILE A 126 -14.29 -0.92 -4.21
CA ILE A 126 -13.49 -0.02 -5.07
C ILE A 126 -14.25 0.45 -6.31
N ASN A 127 -15.28 -0.27 -6.78
CA ASN A 127 -16.04 0.18 -7.95
C ASN A 127 -16.81 1.50 -7.69
N SER A 128 -16.87 1.93 -6.41
CA SER A 128 -17.40 3.22 -5.96
C SER A 128 -16.33 4.33 -5.87
N ILE A 129 -15.04 3.97 -6.00
CA ILE A 129 -13.91 4.88 -5.92
C ILE A 129 -13.70 5.43 -7.34
N ASP A 130 -14.44 6.50 -7.63
CA ASP A 130 -14.39 7.30 -8.86
C ASP A 130 -12.95 7.76 -9.16
N GLU A 131 -12.61 8.00 -10.44
CA GLU A 131 -11.30 8.54 -10.84
C GLU A 131 -11.01 9.89 -10.16
N ASN A 132 -12.05 10.61 -9.73
CA ASN A 132 -11.97 11.83 -8.91
C ASN A 132 -11.54 11.59 -7.45
N VAL A 133 -11.76 10.40 -6.88
CA VAL A 133 -11.30 10.04 -5.52
C VAL A 133 -9.78 9.85 -5.48
N ASN A 134 -9.14 9.52 -6.61
CA ASN A 134 -7.67 9.44 -6.71
C ASN A 134 -6.97 10.76 -6.37
N SER A 135 -7.64 11.90 -6.54
CA SER A 135 -7.13 13.22 -6.17
C SER A 135 -7.23 13.54 -4.67
N PHE A 136 -7.99 12.73 -3.90
CA PHE A 136 -8.27 12.93 -2.48
C PHE A 136 -7.66 11.85 -1.57
N LEU A 137 -7.02 10.83 -2.14
CA LEU A 137 -6.36 9.77 -1.39
C LEU A 137 -4.96 10.22 -0.96
N GLY A 138 -4.78 10.46 0.33
CA GLY A 138 -3.49 10.81 0.92
C GLY A 138 -2.75 9.58 1.43
N VAL A 139 -1.49 9.40 1.03
CA VAL A 139 -0.56 8.49 1.74
C VAL A 139 0.43 9.34 2.50
N THR A 140 0.50 9.18 3.82
CA THR A 140 1.48 9.88 4.64
C THR A 140 2.28 8.90 5.47
N CYS A 141 3.58 8.87 5.19
CA CYS A 141 4.52 8.01 5.91
C CYS A 141 5.08 8.77 7.11
N HIS A 142 4.79 8.26 8.32
CA HIS A 142 5.22 8.87 9.56
C HIS A 142 6.23 7.97 10.27
N ARG A 143 7.27 8.58 10.87
CA ARG A 143 7.96 7.96 12.01
C ARG A 143 7.12 8.24 13.25
N MET A 144 6.47 7.22 13.81
CA MET A 144 5.75 7.34 15.07
C MET A 144 6.80 7.30 16.18
N TYR A 145 7.03 8.44 16.84
CA TYR A 145 7.79 8.48 18.08
C TYR A 145 6.81 8.21 19.22
N PHE A 146 6.94 7.05 19.87
CA PHE A 146 6.23 6.73 21.10
C PHE A 146 7.06 7.16 22.32
#